data_AF-A0A846Z7I5-F1
#
_entry.id   AF-A0A846Z7I5-F1
#
_cell.length_a   1.000
_cell.length_b   1.000
_cell.length_c   1.000
_cell.angle_alpha   90.00
_cell.angle_beta   90.00
_cell.angle_gamma   90.00
#
_symmetry.space_group_name_H-M   'P 1'
#
loop_
_entity.id
_entity.type
_entity.pdbx_description
1 polymer ?
#
loop_
_entity_poly.entity_id
_entity_poly.type
_entity_poly.pdbx_seq_one_letter_code
_entity_poly.pdbx_strand_id
1 'polypeptide(L)'
;MGIQRPVRQSQDPLGVLWGKSAGKAGGQANLLVQHLLDAAAVAELVWDHYLAPSVRQALDGVAGGSGGRRLLAWVCGIHDIGKATPAFQHMDAAGADRVLRAGLTWDQRAVLRHRWRHDRAGGFLLRRYLAEAGWAEESIGWVWPLVAGHHGRFPTSGATLENRRAKGQLSGRAPEPGSTA
;
A
#
# COMPACT_ATOMS: atom_id res chain seq x y z
N MET A 1 -29.90 -34.53 -12.76
CA MET A 1 -29.90 -33.40 -11.83
C MET A 1 -28.46 -33.13 -11.42
N GLY A 2 -27.73 -32.34 -12.24
CA GLY A 2 -26.31 -32.05 -12.01
C GLY A 2 -26.17 -30.82 -11.13
N ILE A 3 -25.57 -30.98 -9.95
CA ILE A 3 -25.22 -29.85 -9.08
C ILE A 3 -24.08 -29.10 -9.76
N GLN A 4 -24.40 -28.03 -10.49
CA GLN A 4 -23.39 -27.06 -10.90
C GLN A 4 -22.83 -26.43 -9.62
N ARG A 5 -21.58 -26.78 -9.28
CA ARG A 5 -20.82 -26.03 -8.28
C ARG A 5 -20.70 -24.59 -8.78
N PRO A 6 -21.05 -23.58 -7.97
CA PRO A 6 -20.86 -22.20 -8.38
C PRO A 6 -19.38 -21.96 -8.63
N VAL A 7 -19.04 -21.51 -9.84
CA VAL A 7 -17.72 -20.96 -10.14
C VAL A 7 -17.54 -19.78 -9.19
N ARG A 8 -16.63 -19.89 -8.21
CA ARG A 8 -16.20 -18.70 -7.46
C ARG A 8 -15.54 -17.78 -8.48
N GLN A 9 -16.24 -16.74 -8.91
CA GLN A 9 -15.56 -15.63 -9.55
C GLN A 9 -14.65 -15.03 -8.48
N SER A 10 -13.35 -15.35 -8.54
CA SER A 10 -12.35 -14.67 -7.73
C SER A 10 -12.41 -13.20 -8.12
N GLN A 11 -12.95 -12.37 -7.24
CA GLN A 11 -12.88 -10.93 -7.42
C GLN A 11 -11.41 -10.52 -7.48
N ASP A 12 -11.06 -9.61 -8.38
CA ASP A 12 -9.72 -9.04 -8.46
C ASP A 12 -9.28 -8.56 -7.07
N PRO A 13 -8.13 -9.01 -6.54
CA PRO A 13 -7.56 -8.51 -5.30
C PRO A 13 -7.60 -6.99 -5.16
N LEU A 14 -7.38 -6.24 -6.24
CA LEU A 14 -7.44 -4.77 -6.23
C LEU A 14 -8.85 -4.23 -5.96
N GLY A 15 -9.89 -4.99 -6.32
CA GLY A 15 -11.30 -4.66 -6.11
C GLY A 15 -11.83 -4.93 -4.69
N VAL A 16 -11.03 -5.53 -3.81
CA VAL A 16 -11.47 -5.92 -2.46
C VAL A 16 -10.64 -5.32 -1.33
N LEU A 17 -9.38 -4.95 -1.57
CA LEU A 17 -8.55 -4.31 -0.56
C LEU A 17 -9.16 -2.97 -0.12
N TRP A 18 -9.32 -2.78 1.18
CA TRP A 18 -9.90 -1.55 1.73
C TRP A 18 -8.82 -0.57 2.17
N GLY A 19 -9.05 0.73 1.92
CA GLY A 19 -8.18 1.83 2.33
C GLY A 19 -8.72 2.63 3.52
N LYS A 20 -10.04 2.78 3.61
CA LYS A 20 -10.76 3.37 4.74
C LYS A 20 -12.02 2.55 5.02
N SER A 21 -12.25 2.18 6.29
CA SER A 21 -13.44 1.45 6.70
C SER A 21 -14.68 2.36 6.70
N ALA A 22 -15.87 1.76 6.63
CA ALA A 22 -17.15 2.49 6.60
C ALA A 22 -17.29 3.49 7.77
N GLY A 23 -16.94 3.07 8.99
CA GLY A 23 -16.97 3.95 10.17
C GLY A 23 -16.02 5.15 10.10
N LYS A 24 -15.02 5.13 9.21
CA LYS A 24 -14.06 6.23 8.99
C LYS A 24 -14.29 6.97 7.67
N ALA A 25 -15.29 6.57 6.89
CA ALA A 25 -15.57 7.09 5.55
C ALA A 25 -17.08 7.36 5.35
N GLY A 26 -17.76 7.84 6.40
CA GLY A 26 -19.14 8.33 6.29
C GLY A 26 -20.18 7.25 6.02
N GLY A 27 -19.92 6.00 6.43
CA GLY A 27 -20.86 4.87 6.30
C GLY A 27 -20.56 3.92 5.13
N GLN A 28 -19.64 4.28 4.23
CA GLN A 28 -19.21 3.42 3.13
C GLN A 28 -17.70 3.27 3.10
N ALA A 29 -17.20 2.03 2.96
CA ALA A 29 -15.76 1.79 2.86
C ALA A 29 -15.23 2.21 1.48
N ASN A 30 -14.02 2.77 1.43
CA ASN A 30 -13.32 3.06 0.19
C ASN A 30 -12.30 1.96 -0.12
N LEU A 31 -12.21 1.59 -1.40
CA LEU A 31 -11.15 0.70 -1.86
C LEU A 31 -9.78 1.36 -1.67
N LEU A 32 -8.76 0.55 -1.42
CA LEU A 32 -7.39 1.04 -1.30
C LEU A 32 -6.95 1.68 -2.61
N VAL A 33 -7.16 1.03 -3.75
CA VAL A 33 -6.80 1.58 -5.06
C VAL A 33 -7.47 2.93 -5.32
N GLN A 34 -8.75 3.07 -4.96
CA GLN A 34 -9.45 4.35 -5.05
C GLN A 34 -8.76 5.41 -4.18
N HIS A 35 -8.46 5.11 -2.92
CA HIS A 35 -7.79 6.06 -2.03
C HIS A 35 -6.40 6.50 -2.53
N LEU A 36 -5.64 5.57 -3.10
CA LEU A 36 -4.32 5.84 -3.68
C LEU A 36 -4.43 6.74 -4.91
N LEU A 37 -5.39 6.47 -5.80
CA LEU A 37 -5.65 7.29 -6.98
C LEU A 37 -6.20 8.68 -6.61
N ASP A 38 -7.07 8.76 -5.60
CA ASP A 38 -7.55 10.04 -5.06
C ASP A 38 -6.40 10.90 -4.56
N ALA A 39 -5.44 10.32 -3.82
CA ALA A 39 -4.27 11.02 -3.31
C ALA A 39 -3.34 11.49 -4.45
N ALA A 40 -3.14 10.67 -5.48
CA ALA A 40 -2.38 11.06 -6.67
C ALA A 40 -3.05 12.21 -7.43
N ALA A 41 -4.37 12.13 -7.64
CA ALA A 41 -5.14 13.19 -8.30
C ALA A 41 -5.12 14.51 -7.52
N VAL A 42 -5.23 14.47 -6.19
CA VAL A 42 -5.08 15.66 -5.36
C VAL A 42 -3.66 16.24 -5.47
N ALA A 43 -2.63 15.41 -5.51
CA ALA A 43 -1.25 15.87 -5.67
C ALA A 43 -1.03 16.57 -7.02
N GLU A 44 -1.68 16.10 -8.08
CA GLU A 44 -1.71 16.78 -9.37
C GLU A 44 -2.39 18.16 -9.30
N LEU A 45 -3.53 18.27 -8.62
CA LEU A 45 -4.20 19.56 -8.40
C LEU A 45 -3.32 20.52 -7.58
N VAL A 46 -2.63 20.01 -6.56
CA VAL A 46 -1.65 20.77 -5.78
C VAL A 46 -0.53 21.31 -6.67
N TRP A 47 0.01 20.47 -7.55
CA TRP A 47 1.02 20.89 -8.52
C TRP A 47 0.51 22.00 -9.44
N ASP A 48 -0.67 21.81 -10.04
CA ASP A 48 -1.19 22.69 -11.09
C ASP A 48 -1.66 24.04 -10.53
N HIS A 49 -2.21 24.06 -9.31
CA HIS A 49 -2.91 25.23 -8.77
C HIS A 49 -2.28 25.87 -7.53
N TYR A 50 -1.40 25.18 -6.81
CA TYR A 50 -0.92 25.64 -5.50
C TYR A 50 0.61 25.74 -5.37
N LEU A 51 1.38 24.97 -6.12
CA LEU A 51 2.83 25.02 -6.04
C LEU A 51 3.41 26.26 -6.74
N ALA A 52 4.27 26.99 -6.02
CA ALA A 52 5.04 28.07 -6.60
C ALA A 52 5.92 27.55 -7.76
N PRO A 53 6.16 28.34 -8.82
CA PRO A 53 7.01 27.95 -9.94
C PRO A 53 8.40 27.44 -9.52
N SER A 54 9.01 28.03 -8.49
CA SER A 54 10.30 27.61 -7.95
C SER A 54 10.28 26.21 -7.33
N VAL A 55 9.19 25.84 -6.65
CA VAL A 55 9.02 24.50 -6.06
C VAL A 55 8.84 23.47 -7.18
N ARG A 56 8.06 23.80 -8.21
CA ARG A 56 7.91 22.94 -9.39
C ARG A 56 9.25 22.71 -10.07
N GLN A 57 10.03 23.76 -10.31
CA GLN A 57 11.37 23.66 -10.89
C GLN A 57 12.33 22.80 -10.05
N ALA A 58 12.28 22.91 -8.72
CA ALA A 58 13.09 22.08 -7.84
C ALA A 58 12.71 20.58 -7.93
N LEU A 59 11.41 20.27 -7.92
CA LEU A 59 10.91 18.89 -8.08
C LEU A 59 11.21 18.32 -9.46
N ASP A 60 11.12 19.15 -10.49
CA ASP A 60 11.50 18.84 -11.85
C ASP A 60 13.00 18.49 -11.95
N GLY A 61 13.86 19.25 -11.28
CA GLY A 61 15.28 18.94 -11.14
C GLY A 61 15.54 17.58 -10.48
N VAL A 62 14.83 17.27 -9.38
CA VAL A 62 14.91 15.96 -8.71
C VAL A 62 14.43 14.82 -9.63
N ALA A 63 13.43 15.09 -10.47
CA ALA A 63 12.90 14.11 -11.41
C ALA A 63 13.69 14.03 -12.74
N GLY A 64 14.85 14.69 -12.85
CA GLY A 64 15.71 14.64 -14.04
C GLY A 64 15.25 15.54 -15.20
N GLY A 65 14.45 16.57 -14.93
CA GLY A 65 14.08 17.59 -15.92
C GLY A 65 12.62 17.99 -15.85
N SER A 66 11.70 17.19 -16.37
CA SER A 66 10.27 17.56 -16.54
C SER A 66 9.30 16.58 -15.89
N GLY A 67 9.81 15.77 -14.95
CA GLY A 67 9.07 14.68 -14.31
C GLY A 67 8.47 15.02 -12.94
N GLY A 68 8.60 16.25 -12.44
CA GLY A 68 8.28 16.60 -11.06
C GLY A 68 6.81 16.37 -10.70
N ARG A 69 5.89 16.72 -11.61
CA ARG A 69 4.44 16.47 -11.43
C ARG A 69 4.15 14.98 -11.26
N ARG A 70 4.74 14.15 -12.12
CA ARG A 70 4.57 12.69 -12.10
C ARG A 70 5.19 12.09 -10.84
N LEU A 71 6.37 12.55 -10.45
CA LEU A 71 7.04 12.10 -9.23
C LEU A 71 6.19 12.42 -7.99
N LEU A 72 5.70 13.66 -7.87
CA LEU A 72 4.84 14.08 -6.76
C LEU A 72 3.56 13.24 -6.70
N ALA A 73 2.85 13.11 -7.83
CA ALA A 73 1.63 12.31 -7.91
C ALA A 73 1.88 10.84 -7.54
N TRP A 74 2.98 10.26 -8.02
CA TRP A 74 3.35 8.88 -7.71
C TRP A 74 3.67 8.69 -6.22
N VAL A 75 4.51 9.55 -5.61
CA VAL A 75 4.85 9.45 -4.18
C VAL A 75 3.60 9.57 -3.31
N CYS A 76 2.70 10.51 -3.62
CA CYS A 76 1.41 10.62 -2.92
C CYS A 76 0.52 9.40 -3.18
N GLY A 77 0.50 8.88 -4.40
CA GLY A 77 -0.27 7.72 -4.80
C GLY A 77 0.20 6.39 -4.21
N ILE A 78 1.40 6.30 -3.64
CA ILE A 78 1.91 5.07 -3.00
C ILE A 78 1.99 5.17 -1.48
N HIS A 79 1.62 6.31 -0.88
CA HIS A 79 1.85 6.59 0.55
C HIS A 79 1.24 5.53 1.48
N ASP A 80 0.14 4.91 1.05
CA ASP A 80 -0.62 3.95 1.82
C ASP A 80 -0.47 2.50 1.31
N ILE A 81 0.56 2.21 0.50
CA ILE A 81 0.81 0.85 -0.04
C ILE A 81 0.90 -0.23 1.06
N GLY A 82 1.36 0.13 2.25
CA GLY A 82 1.40 -0.80 3.40
C GLY A 82 0.03 -1.22 3.92
N LYS A 83 -1.06 -0.60 3.47
CA LYS A 83 -2.42 -1.08 3.72
C LYS A 83 -2.74 -2.34 2.93
N ALA A 84 -2.03 -2.61 1.83
CA ALA A 84 -2.16 -3.85 1.05
C ALA A 84 -1.44 -5.04 1.74
N THR A 85 -1.57 -5.15 3.05
CA THR A 85 -0.93 -6.19 3.87
C THR A 85 -1.97 -6.86 4.76
N PRO A 86 -1.81 -8.16 5.07
CA PRO A 86 -2.61 -8.83 6.09
C PRO A 86 -2.70 -8.04 7.40
N ALA A 87 -1.59 -7.44 7.84
CA ALA A 87 -1.49 -6.64 9.06
C ALA A 87 -2.48 -5.47 9.13
N PHE A 88 -2.87 -4.93 7.97
CA PHE A 88 -3.87 -3.88 7.90
C PHE A 88 -5.25 -4.44 7.53
N GLN A 89 -5.33 -5.30 6.52
CA GLN A 89 -6.61 -5.76 5.98
C GLN A 89 -7.46 -6.53 7.00
N HIS A 90 -6.83 -7.18 7.99
CA HIS A 90 -7.54 -7.91 9.06
C HIS A 90 -8.25 -7.01 10.08
N MET A 91 -7.94 -5.70 10.12
CA MET A 91 -8.35 -4.80 11.20
C MET A 91 -9.84 -4.42 11.17
N ASP A 92 -10.51 -4.59 10.03
CA ASP A 92 -11.95 -4.35 9.85
C ASP A 92 -12.64 -5.66 9.46
N ALA A 93 -13.62 -6.11 10.23
CA ALA A 93 -14.22 -7.43 10.04
C ALA A 93 -14.90 -7.59 8.67
N ALA A 94 -15.63 -6.57 8.21
CA ALA A 94 -16.33 -6.60 6.93
C ALA A 94 -15.35 -6.53 5.75
N GLY A 95 -14.32 -5.67 5.86
CA GLY A 95 -13.23 -5.61 4.89
C GLY A 95 -12.45 -6.92 4.81
N ALA A 96 -12.09 -7.50 5.95
CA ALA A 96 -11.38 -8.77 6.04
C ALA A 96 -12.15 -9.90 5.37
N ASP A 97 -13.44 -10.02 5.65
CA ASP A 97 -14.33 -11.03 5.07
C ASP A 97 -14.44 -10.92 3.54
N ARG A 98 -14.47 -9.69 2.99
CA ARG A 98 -14.40 -9.46 1.53
C ARG A 98 -13.07 -9.93 0.94
N VAL A 99 -11.95 -9.62 1.58
CA VAL A 99 -10.61 -10.01 1.12
C VAL A 99 -10.44 -11.53 1.16
N LEU A 100 -10.89 -12.19 2.23
CA LEU A 100 -10.85 -13.65 2.35
C LEU A 100 -11.71 -14.34 1.28
N ARG A 101 -12.91 -13.81 0.98
CA ARG A 101 -13.76 -14.34 -0.09
C ARG A 101 -13.15 -14.23 -1.49
N ALA A 102 -12.26 -13.25 -1.71
CA ALA A 102 -11.54 -13.10 -2.96
C ALA A 102 -10.38 -14.10 -3.13
N GLY A 103 -10.11 -14.93 -2.13
CA GLY A 103 -9.05 -15.95 -2.16
C GLY A 103 -7.71 -15.49 -1.62
N LEU A 104 -7.58 -14.24 -1.16
CA LEU A 104 -6.44 -13.81 -0.37
C LEU A 104 -6.54 -14.39 1.04
N THR A 105 -5.41 -14.77 1.64
CA THR A 105 -5.38 -15.42 2.96
C THR A 105 -4.28 -14.86 3.84
N TRP A 106 -4.37 -15.13 5.14
CA TRP A 106 -3.31 -14.84 6.11
C TRP A 106 -3.38 -15.78 7.31
N ASP A 107 -2.28 -15.85 8.07
CA ASP A 107 -2.27 -16.52 9.37
C ASP A 107 -2.99 -15.65 10.42
N GLN A 108 -4.17 -16.09 10.85
CA GLN A 108 -5.00 -15.39 11.82
C GLN A 108 -4.29 -15.18 13.18
N ARG A 109 -3.47 -16.13 13.61
CA ARG A 109 -2.73 -16.02 14.88
C ARG A 109 -1.63 -14.97 14.77
N ALA A 110 -0.95 -14.90 13.63
CA ALA A 110 0.12 -13.94 13.40
C ALA A 110 -0.40 -12.50 13.41
N VAL A 111 -1.46 -12.21 12.65
CA VAL A 111 -2.02 -10.85 12.54
C VAL A 111 -2.66 -10.36 13.84
N LEU A 112 -3.26 -11.27 14.64
CA LEU A 112 -3.78 -10.91 15.97
C LEU A 112 -2.68 -10.70 17.01
N ARG A 113 -1.57 -11.43 16.91
CA ARG A 113 -0.47 -11.37 17.90
C ARG A 113 0.51 -10.22 17.65
N HIS A 114 0.72 -9.85 16.39
CA HIS A 114 1.76 -8.91 16.01
C HIS A 114 1.17 -7.73 15.23
N ARG A 115 1.42 -6.52 15.73
CA ARG A 115 1.01 -5.28 15.07
C ARG A 115 2.11 -4.78 14.15
N TRP A 116 1.72 -4.28 12.99
CA TRP A 116 2.60 -3.57 12.08
C TRP A 116 1.83 -2.41 11.46
N ARG A 117 2.24 -1.18 11.78
CA ARG A 117 1.55 0.01 11.26
C ARG A 117 1.78 0.10 9.75
N HIS A 118 0.77 0.55 9.02
CA HIS A 118 0.79 0.53 7.56
C HIS A 118 1.82 1.51 6.96
N ASP A 119 2.13 2.60 7.65
CA ASP A 119 3.22 3.51 7.26
C ASP A 119 4.58 2.79 7.27
N ARG A 120 4.88 2.10 8.36
CA ARG A 120 6.09 1.27 8.50
C ARG A 120 6.12 0.12 7.51
N ALA A 121 5.00 -0.57 7.34
CA ALA A 121 4.87 -1.66 6.38
C ALA A 121 5.11 -1.16 4.95
N GLY A 122 4.55 0.01 4.60
CA GLY A 122 4.74 0.63 3.29
C GLY A 122 6.20 0.99 3.03
N GLY A 123 6.87 1.61 4.00
CA GLY A 123 8.31 1.89 3.90
C GLY A 123 9.17 0.63 3.72
N PHE A 124 8.87 -0.44 4.46
CA PHE A 124 9.56 -1.73 4.29
C PHE A 124 9.35 -2.33 2.90
N LEU A 125 8.09 -2.38 2.43
CA LEU A 125 7.73 -2.94 1.14
C LEU A 125 8.36 -2.16 -0.02
N LEU A 126 8.38 -0.83 0.06
CA LEU A 126 9.02 -0.01 -0.98
C LEU A 126 10.51 -0.26 -1.10
N ARG A 127 11.23 -0.40 0.03
CA ARG A 127 12.65 -0.75 -0.02
C ARG A 127 12.88 -2.06 -0.78
N ARG A 128 12.03 -3.06 -0.52
CA ARG A 128 12.09 -4.35 -1.23
C ARG A 128 11.76 -4.19 -2.71
N TYR A 129 10.58 -3.66 -3.04
CA TYR A 129 10.10 -3.62 -4.44
C TYR A 129 10.94 -2.71 -5.34
N LEU A 130 11.43 -1.58 -4.82
CA LEU A 130 12.29 -0.70 -5.61
C LEU A 130 13.67 -1.33 -5.83
N ALA A 131 14.22 -2.04 -4.84
CA ALA A 131 15.47 -2.79 -5.01
C ALA A 131 15.30 -3.93 -6.04
N GLU A 132 14.20 -4.69 -5.97
CA GLU A 132 13.86 -5.72 -6.96
C GLU A 132 13.68 -5.13 -8.37
N ALA A 133 13.17 -3.90 -8.47
CA ALA A 133 13.07 -3.15 -9.72
C ALA A 133 14.39 -2.49 -10.17
N GLY A 134 15.50 -2.71 -9.47
CA GLY A 134 16.83 -2.21 -9.85
C GLY A 134 17.07 -0.73 -9.57
N TRP A 135 16.30 -0.10 -8.67
CA TRP A 135 16.54 1.28 -8.28
C TRP A 135 17.86 1.43 -7.50
N ALA A 136 18.54 2.55 -7.70
CA ALA A 136 19.74 2.89 -6.93
C ALA A 136 19.43 3.02 -5.44
N GLU A 137 20.35 2.57 -4.59
CA GLU A 137 20.18 2.63 -3.13
C GLU A 137 19.92 4.05 -2.62
N GLU A 138 20.55 5.05 -3.24
CA GLU A 138 20.33 6.46 -2.94
C GLU A 138 18.87 6.85 -3.18
N SER A 139 18.32 6.55 -4.35
CA SER A 139 16.93 6.85 -4.69
C SER A 139 15.95 6.14 -3.75
N ILE A 140 16.22 4.87 -3.43
CA ILE A 140 15.43 4.12 -2.44
C ILE A 140 15.49 4.84 -1.09
N GLY A 141 16.69 5.24 -0.67
CA GLY A 141 16.97 5.95 0.59
C GLY A 141 16.17 7.23 0.78
N TRP A 142 15.85 7.93 -0.31
CA TRP A 142 15.01 9.14 -0.28
C TRP A 142 13.51 8.85 -0.35
N VAL A 143 13.08 7.82 -1.07
CA VAL A 143 11.64 7.56 -1.31
C VAL A 143 10.97 6.87 -0.12
N TRP A 144 11.58 5.82 0.44
CA TRP A 144 10.91 5.04 1.50
C TRP A 144 10.56 5.85 2.76
N PRO A 145 11.38 6.84 3.21
CA PRO A 145 11.03 7.64 4.39
C PRO A 145 9.81 8.52 4.17
N LEU A 146 9.57 9.03 2.96
CA LEU A 146 8.40 9.85 2.63
C LEU A 146 7.11 9.06 2.88
N VAL A 147 7.12 7.79 2.48
CA VAL A 147 6.00 6.87 2.71
C VAL A 147 5.93 6.42 4.16
N ALA A 148 7.05 6.09 4.79
CA ALA A 148 7.04 5.66 6.19
C ALA A 148 6.71 6.77 7.19
N GLY A 149 6.90 8.03 6.79
CA GLY A 149 6.72 9.21 7.61
C GLY A 149 5.41 9.96 7.43
N HIS A 150 4.50 9.50 6.56
CA HIS A 150 3.33 10.28 6.14
C HIS A 150 2.32 10.62 7.26
N HIS A 151 2.41 9.99 8.44
CA HIS A 151 1.67 10.39 9.65
C HIS A 151 2.42 11.40 10.53
N GLY A 152 3.42 12.10 9.99
CA GLY A 152 4.16 13.17 10.68
C GLY A 152 5.35 12.70 11.52
N ARG A 153 5.77 11.43 11.42
CA ARG A 153 6.97 10.93 12.13
C ARG A 153 7.76 9.95 11.27
N PHE A 154 8.98 10.32 10.92
CA PHE A 154 9.91 9.49 10.17
C PHE A 154 10.53 8.41 11.06
N PRO A 155 10.33 7.11 10.77
CA PRO A 155 10.94 6.02 11.54
C PRO A 155 12.38 5.77 11.08
N THR A 156 13.18 5.11 11.93
CA THR A 156 14.45 4.51 11.48
C THR A 156 14.18 3.32 10.57
N SER A 157 15.15 2.94 9.74
CA SER A 157 15.06 1.77 8.86
C SER A 157 14.79 0.47 9.63
N GLY A 158 15.33 0.33 10.85
CA GLY A 158 15.06 -0.82 11.73
C GLY A 158 13.62 -0.85 12.25
N ALA A 159 13.01 0.32 12.48
CA ALA A 159 11.64 0.42 12.99
C ALA A 159 10.57 0.09 11.93
N THR A 160 10.93 0.02 10.65
CA THR A 160 10.01 -0.42 9.58
C THR A 160 9.93 -1.93 9.45
N LEU A 161 10.90 -2.68 9.98
CA LEU A 161 10.98 -4.14 9.83
C LEU A 161 9.76 -4.85 10.42
N GLU A 162 9.30 -5.89 9.71
CA GLU A 162 8.33 -6.83 10.24
C GLU A 162 8.89 -7.56 11.48
N ASN A 163 8.04 -7.88 12.44
CA ASN A 163 8.44 -8.71 13.56
C ASN A 163 8.89 -10.09 13.07
N ARG A 164 10.16 -10.46 13.30
CA ARG A 164 10.73 -11.75 12.86
C ARG A 164 9.91 -12.97 13.32
N ARG A 165 9.23 -12.89 14.47
CA ARG A 165 8.38 -13.98 14.99
C ARG A 165 7.10 -14.19 14.16
N ALA A 166 6.69 -13.19 13.39
CA ALA A 166 5.57 -13.29 12.46
C ALA A 166 5.96 -13.97 11.12
N LYS A 167 7.26 -14.23 10.87
CA LYS A 167 7.74 -15.04 9.74
C LYS A 167 7.22 -14.61 8.35
N GLY A 168 7.06 -13.30 8.12
CA GLY A 168 6.58 -12.77 6.84
C GLY A 168 5.07 -12.89 6.65
N GLN A 169 4.30 -13.25 7.69
CA GLN A 169 2.85 -13.38 7.61
C GLN A 169 2.14 -12.03 7.67
N LEU A 170 2.79 -10.97 8.18
CA LEU A 170 2.19 -9.65 8.26
C LEU A 170 2.26 -8.92 6.92
N SER A 171 3.32 -9.13 6.13
CA SER A 171 3.46 -8.59 4.77
C SER A 171 2.60 -9.33 3.74
N GLY A 172 2.24 -10.58 4.02
CA GLY A 172 1.59 -11.46 3.07
C GLY A 172 2.60 -12.08 2.11
N ARG A 173 2.20 -13.19 1.48
CA ARG A 173 3.02 -13.91 0.50
C ARG A 173 2.26 -13.96 -0.81
N ALA A 174 2.98 -13.88 -1.92
CA ALA A 174 2.41 -14.27 -3.20
C ALA A 174 2.01 -15.76 -3.14
N PRO A 175 0.99 -16.19 -3.90
CA PRO A 175 0.73 -17.61 -4.08
C PRO A 175 2.00 -18.30 -4.58
N GLU A 176 2.35 -19.44 -3.99
CA GLU A 176 3.43 -20.27 -4.52
C GLU A 176 3.10 -20.65 -5.98
N PRO A 177 4.04 -20.53 -6.93
CA PRO A 177 3.79 -20.95 -8.31
C PRO A 177 3.36 -22.42 -8.34
N GLY A 178 2.11 -22.68 -8.74
CA GLY A 178 1.54 -24.03 -8.81
C GLY A 178 0.54 -24.39 -7.70
N SER A 179 0.29 -23.50 -6.72
CA SER A 179 -0.81 -23.68 -5.77
C SER A 179 -2.15 -23.29 -6.42
N THR A 180 -2.79 -24.20 -7.16
CA THR A 180 -4.21 -24.04 -7.51
C THR A 180 -5.07 -24.23 -6.27
N ALA A 181 -5.91 -23.23 -5.97
CA ALA A 181 -6.95 -23.31 -4.94
C ALA A 181 -8.06 -24.31 -5.29
#